data_AF-A0A7X9RZ57-F1
#
_entry.id   AF-A0A7X9RZ57-F1
#
_cell.length_a   1.000
_cell.length_b   1.000
_cell.length_c   1.000
_cell.angle_alpha   90.00
_cell.angle_beta   90.00
_cell.angle_gamma   90.00
#
_symmetry.space_group_name_H-M   'P 1'
#
loop_
_entity.id
_entity.type
_entity.pdbx_description
1 polymer ?
#
loop_
_entity_poly.entity_id
_entity_poly.type
_entity_poly.pdbx_seq_one_letter_code
_entity_poly.pdbx_strand_id
1 'polypeptide(L)'
;MKKYLTILLVLTSVSLANAQLVIVVQAVASTIKTPNQLDNVTFYHSGDSTVVPMTKLKKNTVSEFDSVKVNTLLSAKKVQKIYGEQTKLSEVPEDALYYEHTKKYRNARMSTMFAVSSWTLVLLNPYFLIVAPLPTTQAILRDKTVDKSYVLSGKEWRTFKKDYKAYRKTYRGKNVIEETDTEIYVSK
;
A
#
# COMPACT_ATOMS: atom_id res chain seq x y z
N MET A 1 44.63 1.47 -28.89
CA MET A 1 43.24 1.94 -29.05
C MET A 1 42.18 0.85 -28.87
N LYS A 2 42.30 -0.34 -29.49
CA LYS A 2 41.29 -1.43 -29.37
C LYS A 2 40.95 -1.85 -27.93
N LYS A 3 41.93 -1.92 -27.01
CA LYS A 3 41.72 -2.29 -25.59
C LYS A 3 40.90 -1.27 -24.80
N TYR A 4 41.11 0.02 -25.03
CA TYR A 4 40.34 1.08 -24.37
C TYR A 4 38.89 1.14 -24.89
N LEU A 5 38.69 0.87 -26.17
CA LEU A 5 37.36 0.76 -26.76
C LEU A 5 36.57 -0.42 -26.17
N THR A 6 37.22 -1.57 -25.96
CA THR A 6 36.58 -2.74 -25.35
C THR A 6 36.22 -2.50 -23.88
N ILE A 7 37.11 -1.86 -23.12
CA ILE A 7 36.84 -1.50 -21.72
C ILE A 7 35.67 -0.52 -21.61
N LEU A 8 35.61 0.49 -22.49
CA LEU A 8 34.50 1.45 -22.53
C LEU A 8 33.16 0.76 -22.86
N LEU A 9 33.17 -0.18 -23.81
CA LEU A 9 31.98 -0.92 -24.24
C LEU A 9 31.47 -1.91 -23.18
N VAL A 10 32.38 -2.48 -22.38
CA VAL A 10 32.02 -3.29 -21.20
C VAL A 10 31.49 -2.40 -20.07
N LEU A 11 32.06 -1.21 -19.84
CA LEU A 11 31.57 -0.30 -18.80
C LEU A 11 30.14 0.20 -19.10
N THR A 12 29.86 0.51 -20.37
CA THR A 12 28.52 0.94 -20.79
C THR A 12 27.51 -0.20 -20.71
N SER A 13 27.86 -1.43 -21.13
CA SER A 13 26.94 -2.57 -21.03
C SER A 13 26.58 -2.93 -19.58
N VAL A 14 27.55 -2.86 -18.65
CA VAL A 14 27.32 -3.09 -17.21
C VAL A 14 26.44 -1.99 -16.62
N SER A 15 26.64 -0.73 -17.00
CA SER A 15 25.81 0.39 -16.51
C SER A 15 24.36 0.30 -17.01
N LEU A 16 24.14 -0.14 -18.26
CA LEU A 16 22.79 -0.33 -18.79
C LEU A 16 22.05 -1.50 -18.16
N ALA A 17 22.74 -2.62 -17.87
CA ALA A 17 22.14 -3.76 -17.16
C ALA A 17 21.71 -3.40 -15.74
N ASN A 18 22.52 -2.60 -15.04
CA ASN A 18 22.19 -2.12 -13.69
C ASN A 18 20.98 -1.18 -13.68
N ALA A 19 20.85 -0.30 -14.68
CA ALA A 19 19.70 0.60 -14.81
C ALA A 19 18.39 -0.17 -15.04
N GLN A 20 18.41 -1.23 -15.85
CA GLN A 20 17.25 -2.11 -16.07
C GLN A 20 16.82 -2.80 -14.76
N LEU A 21 17.79 -3.32 -14.01
CA LEU A 21 17.53 -4.05 -12.77
C LEU A 21 16.92 -3.12 -11.72
N VAL A 22 17.39 -1.87 -11.60
CA VAL A 22 16.81 -0.87 -10.68
C VAL A 22 15.35 -0.56 -11.04
N ILE A 23 15.02 -0.39 -12.32
CA ILE A 23 13.64 -0.10 -12.76
C ILE A 23 12.72 -1.28 -12.45
N VAL A 24 13.16 -2.51 -12.73
CA VAL A 24 12.38 -3.72 -12.44
C VAL A 24 12.23 -3.93 -10.94
N VAL A 25 13.30 -3.77 -10.16
CA VAL A 25 13.25 -3.92 -8.69
C VAL A 25 12.39 -2.82 -8.06
N GLN A 26 12.46 -1.57 -8.51
CA GLN A 26 11.57 -0.51 -8.01
C GLN A 26 10.11 -0.75 -8.42
N ALA A 27 9.85 -1.24 -9.62
CA ALA A 27 8.51 -1.64 -10.04
C ALA A 27 7.95 -2.75 -9.13
N VAL A 28 8.73 -3.82 -8.89
CA VAL A 28 8.34 -4.94 -8.01
C VAL A 28 8.22 -4.49 -6.55
N ALA A 29 9.19 -3.77 -5.98
CA ALA A 29 9.12 -3.27 -4.62
C ALA A 29 7.91 -2.35 -4.40
N SER A 30 7.55 -1.54 -5.39
CA SER A 30 6.34 -0.70 -5.31
C SER A 30 5.04 -1.49 -5.29
N THR A 31 5.03 -2.75 -5.76
CA THR A 31 3.85 -3.63 -5.72
C THR A 31 3.65 -4.29 -4.37
N ILE A 32 4.69 -4.38 -3.52
CA ILE A 32 4.59 -4.96 -2.19
C ILE A 32 3.91 -3.95 -1.27
N LYS A 33 2.60 -4.11 -1.11
CA LYS A 33 1.78 -3.27 -0.23
C LYS A 33 1.93 -3.77 1.20
N THR A 34 2.72 -3.08 2.02
CA THR A 34 2.75 -3.34 3.46
C THR A 34 1.42 -2.88 4.11
N PRO A 35 0.70 -3.78 4.81
CA PRO A 35 -0.53 -3.43 5.51
C PRO A 35 -0.22 -2.43 6.62
N ASN A 36 -1.08 -1.44 6.79
CA ASN A 36 -0.90 -0.35 7.76
C ASN A 36 -1.73 -0.66 9.01
N GLN A 37 -1.37 -0.12 10.17
CA GLN A 37 -2.16 -0.32 11.42
C GLN A 37 -3.60 0.22 11.31
N LEU A 38 -3.86 1.10 10.35
CA LEU A 38 -5.20 1.57 9.98
C LEU A 38 -6.10 0.46 9.44
N ASP A 39 -5.53 -0.64 8.97
CA ASP A 39 -6.29 -1.74 8.41
C ASP A 39 -6.94 -2.62 9.51
N ASN A 40 -6.68 -2.35 10.79
CA ASN A 40 -7.33 -3.07 11.89
C ASN A 40 -8.86 -2.96 11.79
N VAL A 41 -9.52 -4.10 12.01
CA VAL A 41 -10.97 -4.26 11.97
C VAL A 41 -11.47 -4.40 13.40
N THR A 42 -12.50 -3.64 13.78
CA THR A 42 -13.12 -3.77 15.10
C THR A 42 -14.46 -4.48 14.95
N PHE A 43 -14.63 -5.61 15.64
CA PHE A 43 -15.90 -6.34 15.73
C PHE A 43 -16.58 -5.99 17.04
N TYR A 44 -17.87 -5.67 16.99
CA TYR A 44 -18.69 -5.43 18.18
C TYR A 44 -19.57 -6.66 18.46
N HIS A 45 -19.61 -7.09 19.72
CA HIS A 45 -20.42 -8.20 20.22
C HIS A 45 -21.04 -7.78 21.55
N SER A 46 -22.37 -7.68 21.64
CA SER A 46 -23.10 -7.60 22.92
C SER A 46 -22.51 -6.65 23.99
N GLY A 47 -21.97 -5.50 23.57
CA GLY A 47 -21.36 -4.49 24.45
C GLY A 47 -19.83 -4.52 24.58
N ASP A 48 -19.17 -5.54 24.06
CA ASP A 48 -17.71 -5.68 24.00
C ASP A 48 -17.17 -5.48 22.57
N SER A 49 -15.88 -5.17 22.45
CA SER A 49 -15.23 -4.91 21.16
C SER A 49 -13.91 -5.63 21.01
N THR A 50 -13.75 -6.35 19.89
CA THR A 50 -12.50 -7.05 19.56
C THR A 50 -11.84 -6.39 18.35
N VAL A 51 -10.59 -5.94 18.54
CA VAL A 51 -9.80 -5.32 17.46
C VAL A 51 -8.87 -6.37 16.86
N VAL A 52 -9.11 -6.72 15.61
CA VAL A 52 -8.34 -7.72 14.87
C VAL A 52 -7.48 -7.04 13.81
N PRO A 53 -6.16 -7.29 13.78
CA PRO A 53 -5.31 -6.82 12.68
C PRO A 53 -5.73 -7.44 11.36
N MET A 54 -5.80 -6.64 10.28
CA MET A 54 -6.21 -7.16 8.97
C MET A 54 -5.40 -8.37 8.52
N THR A 55 -4.10 -8.41 8.83
CA THR A 55 -3.20 -9.51 8.48
C THR A 55 -3.61 -10.84 9.08
N LYS A 56 -4.19 -10.83 10.29
CA LYS A 56 -4.62 -12.02 11.02
C LYS A 56 -6.07 -12.42 10.73
N LEU A 57 -6.82 -11.60 10.00
CA LEU A 57 -8.22 -11.86 9.67
C LEU A 57 -8.36 -13.09 8.75
N LYS A 58 -8.95 -14.16 9.28
CA LYS A 58 -9.31 -15.42 8.59
C LYS A 58 -10.77 -15.79 8.87
N LYS A 59 -11.34 -16.68 8.05
CA LYS A 59 -12.67 -17.25 8.31
C LYS A 59 -12.63 -17.96 9.68
N ASN A 60 -13.60 -17.69 10.55
CA ASN A 60 -13.71 -18.17 11.94
C ASN A 60 -12.83 -17.45 12.99
N THR A 61 -12.29 -16.26 12.71
CA THR A 61 -11.56 -15.49 13.75
C THR A 61 -12.52 -14.92 14.79
N VAL A 62 -13.72 -14.52 14.36
CA VAL A 62 -14.84 -14.10 15.21
C VAL A 62 -16.07 -14.81 14.65
N SER A 63 -16.70 -15.68 15.44
CA SER A 63 -17.83 -16.51 15.02
C SER A 63 -19.15 -15.75 15.03
N GLU A 64 -19.33 -14.83 15.96
CA GLU A 64 -20.55 -14.03 16.14
C GLU A 64 -20.19 -12.56 16.37
N PHE A 65 -20.82 -11.67 15.62
CA PHE A 65 -20.63 -10.22 15.76
C PHE A 65 -21.87 -9.49 15.24
N ASP A 66 -22.21 -8.37 15.88
CA ASP A 66 -23.40 -7.57 15.56
C ASP A 66 -23.12 -6.55 14.45
N SER A 67 -21.94 -5.92 14.54
CA SER A 67 -21.49 -4.92 13.58
C SER A 67 -19.97 -4.89 13.49
N VAL A 68 -19.47 -4.43 12.34
CA VAL A 68 -18.04 -4.34 12.09
C VAL A 68 -17.67 -2.90 11.75
N LYS A 69 -16.76 -2.33 12.53
CA LYS A 69 -16.15 -1.04 12.22
C LYS A 69 -14.85 -1.22 11.45
N VAL A 70 -14.82 -0.56 10.30
CA VAL A 70 -13.68 -0.56 9.39
C VAL A 70 -13.22 0.88 9.16
N ASN A 71 -11.91 1.08 9.23
CA ASN A 71 -11.32 2.40 9.03
C ASN A 71 -10.73 2.58 7.63
N THR A 72 -10.68 1.53 6.79
CA THR A 72 -10.19 1.61 5.42
C THR A 72 -11.06 0.80 4.47
N LEU A 73 -11.05 1.17 3.17
CA LEU A 73 -11.77 0.42 2.15
C LEU A 73 -11.18 -0.98 1.95
N LEU A 74 -9.88 -1.15 2.20
CA LEU A 74 -9.21 -2.44 2.13
C LEU A 74 -9.74 -3.40 3.20
N SER A 75 -9.88 -2.91 4.42
CA SER A 75 -10.46 -3.66 5.52
C SER A 75 -11.92 -4.01 5.24
N ALA A 76 -12.71 -3.06 4.74
CA ALA A 76 -14.08 -3.30 4.31
C ALA A 76 -14.16 -4.44 3.27
N LYS A 77 -13.38 -4.34 2.18
CA LYS A 77 -13.33 -5.37 1.13
C LYS A 77 -12.88 -6.73 1.65
N LYS A 78 -11.93 -6.76 2.58
CA LYS A 78 -11.44 -8.01 3.17
C LYS A 78 -12.48 -8.66 4.07
N VAL A 79 -13.18 -7.86 4.88
CA VAL A 79 -14.29 -8.34 5.72
C VAL A 79 -15.41 -8.90 4.83
N GLN A 80 -15.83 -8.17 3.80
CA GLN A 80 -16.84 -8.65 2.82
C GLN A 80 -16.41 -9.96 2.16
N LYS A 81 -15.13 -10.10 1.78
CA LYS A 81 -14.60 -11.33 1.19
C LYS A 81 -14.65 -12.53 2.14
N ILE A 82 -14.51 -12.32 3.45
CA ILE A 82 -14.43 -13.40 4.45
C ILE A 82 -15.81 -13.76 5.01
N TYR A 83 -16.62 -12.75 5.32
CA TYR A 83 -17.90 -12.90 6.04
C TYR A 83 -19.13 -12.67 5.16
N GLY A 84 -18.95 -12.21 3.91
CA GLY A 84 -20.02 -12.00 2.94
C GLY A 84 -20.44 -10.53 2.79
N GLU A 85 -21.02 -10.20 1.64
CA GLU A 85 -21.44 -8.83 1.27
C GLU A 85 -22.60 -8.28 2.12
N GLN A 86 -23.36 -9.17 2.77
CA GLN A 86 -24.50 -8.84 3.63
C GLN A 86 -24.08 -8.32 5.01
N THR A 87 -22.77 -8.24 5.29
CA THR A 87 -22.25 -7.81 6.60
C THR A 87 -22.51 -6.32 6.83
N LYS A 88 -23.16 -5.97 7.95
CA LYS A 88 -23.36 -4.58 8.38
C LYS A 88 -22.02 -3.94 8.76
N LEU A 89 -21.43 -3.24 7.79
CA LEU A 89 -20.21 -2.46 7.97
C LEU A 89 -20.57 -1.03 8.37
N SER A 90 -19.81 -0.46 9.32
CA SER A 90 -19.86 0.97 9.54
C SER A 90 -19.39 1.71 8.29
N GLU A 91 -19.97 2.89 8.03
CA GLU A 91 -19.43 3.79 7.01
C GLU A 91 -17.97 4.12 7.33
N VAL A 92 -17.12 4.06 6.29
CA VAL A 92 -15.70 4.40 6.42
C VAL A 92 -15.62 5.91 6.64
N PRO A 93 -14.92 6.40 7.68
CA PRO A 93 -14.81 7.82 7.93
C PRO A 93 -14.19 8.55 6.73
N GLU A 94 -14.73 9.71 6.39
CA GLU A 94 -14.36 10.48 5.21
C GLU A 94 -12.86 10.83 5.20
N ASP A 95 -12.29 11.18 6.35
CA ASP A 95 -10.85 11.41 6.52
C ASP A 95 -9.98 10.22 6.09
N ALA A 96 -10.45 9.00 6.32
CA ALA A 96 -9.73 7.80 5.90
C ALA A 96 -9.83 7.58 4.39
N LEU A 97 -10.95 7.97 3.77
CA LEU A 97 -11.10 7.98 2.31
C LEU A 97 -10.11 8.97 1.69
N TYR A 98 -10.05 10.21 2.21
CA TYR A 98 -9.07 11.21 1.78
C TYR A 98 -7.64 10.71 1.92
N TYR A 99 -7.30 10.06 3.03
CA TYR A 99 -5.97 9.49 3.23
C TYR A 99 -5.64 8.37 2.22
N GLU A 100 -6.54 7.40 2.05
CA GLU A 100 -6.31 6.24 1.20
C GLU A 100 -6.20 6.65 -0.27
N HIS A 101 -7.12 7.48 -0.75
CA HIS A 101 -7.17 7.92 -2.15
C HIS A 101 -6.02 8.86 -2.50
N THR A 102 -5.67 9.80 -1.61
CA THR A 102 -4.50 10.66 -1.82
C THR A 102 -3.20 9.85 -1.86
N LYS A 103 -3.05 8.84 -0.99
CA LYS A 103 -1.87 7.95 -1.01
C LYS A 103 -1.81 7.11 -2.29
N LYS A 104 -2.93 6.50 -2.70
CA LYS A 104 -3.01 5.75 -3.96
C LYS A 104 -2.70 6.63 -5.17
N TYR A 105 -3.25 7.85 -5.21
CA TYR A 105 -3.00 8.81 -6.28
C TYR A 105 -1.52 9.16 -6.42
N ARG A 106 -0.84 9.43 -5.30
CA ARG A 106 0.61 9.70 -5.31
C ARG A 106 1.42 8.49 -5.80
N ASN A 107 1.04 7.28 -5.40
CA ASN A 107 1.69 6.07 -5.89
C ASN A 107 1.43 5.85 -7.38
N ALA A 108 0.22 6.13 -7.87
CA ALA A 108 -0.12 6.10 -9.29
C ALA A 108 0.73 7.10 -10.07
N ARG A 109 0.88 8.35 -9.58
CA ARG A 109 1.77 9.35 -10.19
C ARG A 109 3.23 8.91 -10.24
N MET A 110 3.74 8.27 -9.18
CA MET A 110 5.10 7.70 -9.20
C MET A 110 5.23 6.62 -10.28
N SER A 111 4.24 5.74 -10.42
CA SER A 111 4.20 4.75 -11.52
C SER A 111 4.14 5.40 -12.89
N THR A 112 3.36 6.47 -13.06
CA THR A 112 3.32 7.23 -14.31
C THR A 112 4.69 7.82 -14.64
N MET A 113 5.39 8.38 -13.63
CA MET A 113 6.76 8.87 -13.82
C MET A 113 7.70 7.74 -14.29
N PHE A 114 7.65 6.56 -13.66
CA PHE A 114 8.45 5.43 -14.10
C PHE A 114 8.11 4.94 -15.51
N ALA A 115 6.84 4.98 -15.90
CA ALA A 115 6.39 4.65 -17.25
C ALA A 115 6.99 5.63 -18.26
N VAL A 116 6.85 6.94 -18.02
CA VAL A 116 7.42 7.99 -18.87
C VAL A 116 8.93 7.83 -18.95
N SER A 117 9.63 7.66 -17.82
CA SER A 117 11.07 7.45 -17.79
C SER A 117 11.48 6.22 -18.62
N SER A 118 10.75 5.12 -18.51
CA SER A 118 11.04 3.89 -19.26
C SER A 118 10.88 4.10 -20.78
N TRP A 119 9.84 4.83 -21.21
CA TRP A 119 9.68 5.20 -22.62
C TRP A 119 10.73 6.21 -23.10
N THR A 120 11.17 7.15 -22.26
CA THR A 120 12.28 8.04 -22.64
C THR A 120 13.61 7.29 -22.78
N LEU A 121 13.82 6.22 -22.00
CA LEU A 121 15.02 5.38 -22.11
C LEU A 121 15.03 4.54 -23.39
N VAL A 122 13.88 4.28 -24.02
CA VAL A 122 13.82 3.63 -25.34
C VAL A 122 14.59 4.43 -26.38
N LEU A 123 14.58 5.77 -26.29
CA LEU A 123 15.33 6.64 -27.21
C LEU A 123 16.85 6.48 -27.07
N LEU A 124 17.32 6.10 -25.87
CA LEU A 124 18.73 5.86 -25.59
C LEU A 124 19.14 4.42 -25.89
N ASN A 125 18.24 3.46 -25.68
CA ASN A 125 18.47 2.07 -26.01
C ASN A 125 17.15 1.33 -26.37
N PRO A 126 17.04 0.77 -27.60
CA PRO A 126 15.84 0.07 -28.05
C PRO A 126 15.49 -1.18 -27.22
N TYR A 127 16.43 -1.76 -26.46
CA TYR A 127 16.13 -2.90 -25.57
C TYR A 127 15.09 -2.55 -24.48
N PHE A 128 14.92 -1.26 -24.13
CA PHE A 128 13.88 -0.85 -23.19
C PHE A 128 12.45 -1.02 -23.74
N LEU A 129 12.25 -1.26 -25.04
CA LEU A 129 10.93 -1.57 -25.61
C LEU A 129 10.29 -2.81 -24.97
N ILE A 130 11.11 -3.78 -24.56
CA ILE A 130 10.63 -5.01 -23.93
C ILE A 130 10.13 -4.73 -22.50
N VAL A 131 10.76 -3.78 -21.81
CA VAL A 131 10.52 -3.52 -20.38
C VAL A 131 9.51 -2.39 -20.16
N ALA A 132 9.48 -1.36 -21.01
CA ALA A 132 8.63 -0.17 -20.87
C ALA A 132 7.11 -0.44 -20.76
N PRO A 133 6.53 -1.50 -21.35
CA PRO A 133 5.11 -1.82 -21.15
C PRO A 133 4.75 -2.18 -19.69
N LEU A 134 5.67 -2.76 -18.92
CA LEU A 134 5.42 -3.15 -17.52
C LEU A 134 5.07 -1.97 -16.60
N PRO A 135 5.89 -0.91 -16.47
CA PRO A 135 5.53 0.24 -15.65
C PRO A 135 4.31 0.98 -16.21
N THR A 136 4.09 0.93 -17.53
CA THR A 136 2.90 1.54 -18.18
C THR A 136 1.61 0.85 -17.74
N THR A 137 1.55 -0.47 -17.82
CA THR A 137 0.38 -1.25 -17.37
C THR A 137 0.13 -1.07 -15.87
N GLN A 138 1.20 -1.07 -15.05
CA GLN A 138 1.09 -0.80 -13.63
C GLN A 138 0.53 0.61 -13.32
N ALA A 139 0.95 1.63 -14.06
CA ALA A 139 0.44 2.98 -13.90
C ALA A 139 -1.06 3.07 -14.20
N ILE A 140 -1.51 2.46 -15.32
CA ILE A 140 -2.92 2.44 -15.73
C ILE A 140 -3.78 1.72 -14.68
N LEU A 141 -3.35 0.53 -14.25
CA LEU A 141 -4.09 -0.24 -13.25
C LEU A 141 -4.19 0.50 -11.92
N ARG A 142 -3.12 1.18 -11.49
CA ARG A 142 -3.12 1.97 -10.25
C ARG A 142 -4.04 3.18 -10.35
N ASP A 143 -4.00 3.94 -11.45
CA ASP A 143 -4.82 5.15 -11.61
C ASP A 143 -6.33 4.81 -11.61
N LYS A 144 -6.73 3.69 -12.23
CA LYS A 144 -8.13 3.22 -12.22
C LYS A 144 -8.70 2.95 -10.83
N THR A 145 -7.86 2.65 -9.84
CA THR A 145 -8.31 2.37 -8.46
C THR A 145 -8.46 3.63 -7.60
N VAL A 146 -8.14 4.80 -8.16
CA VAL A 146 -8.19 6.08 -7.45
C VAL A 146 -9.49 6.80 -7.79
N ASP A 147 -10.36 6.94 -6.79
CA ASP A 147 -11.38 7.99 -6.81
C ASP A 147 -10.72 9.36 -6.64
N LYS A 148 -10.92 10.23 -7.63
CA LYS A 148 -10.30 11.57 -7.72
C LYS A 148 -11.05 12.63 -6.89
N SER A 149 -12.29 12.34 -6.47
CA SER A 149 -13.06 13.23 -5.61
C SER A 149 -12.45 13.38 -4.20
N TYR A 150 -11.83 12.30 -3.69
CA TYR A 150 -11.17 12.26 -2.38
C TYR A 150 -9.65 12.51 -2.45
N VAL A 151 -9.15 13.17 -3.50
CA VAL A 151 -7.71 13.47 -3.63
C VAL A 151 -7.41 14.87 -3.14
N LEU A 152 -6.62 14.96 -2.07
CA LEU A 152 -6.18 16.22 -1.50
C LEU A 152 -5.06 16.87 -2.32
N SER A 153 -5.04 18.20 -2.33
CA SER A 153 -3.95 18.96 -2.93
C SER A 153 -2.63 18.76 -2.18
N GLY A 154 -1.51 19.10 -2.82
CA GLY A 154 -0.18 18.88 -2.21
C GLY A 154 0.06 19.67 -0.92
N LYS A 155 -0.64 20.79 -0.71
CA LYS A 155 -0.60 21.59 0.52
C LYS A 155 -1.50 20.97 1.59
N GLU A 156 -2.75 20.67 1.24
CA GLU A 156 -3.72 19.98 2.11
C GLU A 156 -3.20 18.64 2.62
N TRP A 157 -2.52 17.86 1.77
CA TRP A 157 -1.95 16.59 2.20
C TRP A 157 -0.88 16.73 3.29
N ARG A 158 -0.14 17.84 3.30
CA ARG A 158 0.89 18.08 4.33
C ARG A 158 0.24 18.48 5.65
N THR A 159 -0.77 19.34 5.61
CA THR A 159 -1.54 19.74 6.80
C THR A 159 -2.28 18.53 7.35
N PHE A 160 -3.03 17.81 6.52
CA PHE A 160 -3.71 16.57 6.88
C PHE A 160 -2.78 15.57 7.57
N LYS A 161 -1.58 15.31 7.01
CA LYS A 161 -0.62 14.40 7.66
C LYS A 161 -0.11 14.90 9.01
N LYS A 162 0.04 16.22 9.18
CA LYS A 162 0.46 16.83 10.45
C LYS A 162 -0.63 16.66 11.50
N ASP A 163 -1.87 16.99 11.13
CA ASP A 163 -3.05 16.92 12.00
C ASP A 163 -3.33 15.45 12.36
N TYR A 164 -3.25 14.56 11.37
CA TYR A 164 -3.37 13.12 11.57
C TYR A 164 -2.28 12.54 12.48
N LYS A 165 -1.03 13.01 12.35
CA LYS A 165 0.06 12.60 13.26
C LYS A 165 -0.18 13.10 14.69
N ALA A 166 -0.77 14.28 14.85
CA ALA A 166 -1.16 14.82 16.15
C ALA A 166 -2.31 14.00 16.75
N TYR A 167 -3.37 13.73 15.98
CA TYR A 167 -4.46 12.82 16.35
C TYR A 167 -3.92 11.44 16.77
N ARG A 168 -3.03 10.82 16.02
CA ARG A 168 -2.46 9.52 16.42
C ARG A 168 -1.72 9.58 17.75
N LYS A 169 -1.02 10.68 18.05
CA LYS A 169 -0.33 10.86 19.33
C LYS A 169 -1.30 10.98 20.51
N THR A 170 -2.45 11.62 20.33
CA THR A 170 -3.45 11.75 21.41
C THR A 170 -4.12 10.41 21.72
N TYR A 171 -4.30 9.53 20.73
CA TYR A 171 -4.89 8.19 20.94
C TYR A 171 -3.89 7.15 21.47
N ARG A 172 -2.59 7.30 21.21
CA ARG A 172 -1.56 6.39 21.75
C ARG A 172 -1.44 6.41 23.28
N GLY A 173 -2.10 7.36 23.96
CA GLY A 173 -2.17 7.45 25.42
C GLY A 173 -3.44 6.87 26.06
N LYS A 174 -4.37 6.31 25.28
CA LYS A 174 -5.59 5.65 25.81
C LYS A 174 -5.62 4.19 25.36
N ASN A 175 -5.26 3.29 26.28
CA ASN A 175 -5.49 1.85 26.28
C ASN A 175 -5.48 1.16 24.89
N VAL A 176 -4.33 1.18 24.22
CA VAL A 176 -4.00 0.10 23.28
C VAL A 176 -3.41 -1.01 24.14
N ILE A 177 -4.04 -2.18 24.18
CA ILE A 177 -3.43 -3.37 24.78
C ILE A 177 -2.26 -3.74 23.86
N GLU A 178 -1.07 -3.23 24.16
CA GLU A 178 0.21 -3.74 23.67
C GLU A 178 0.59 -4.95 24.55
N GLU A 179 0.85 -6.07 23.86
CA GLU A 179 1.69 -7.21 24.26
C GLU A 179 1.79 -7.52 25.77
N THR A 180 1.00 -8.48 26.24
CA THR A 180 1.57 -9.47 27.15
C THR A 180 1.96 -10.68 26.33
N ASP A 181 3.27 -10.81 26.10
CA ASP A 181 3.92 -12.08 25.84
C ASP A 181 3.57 -13.03 27.01
N THR A 182 2.48 -13.77 26.90
CA THR A 182 2.30 -14.97 27.72
C THR A 182 2.97 -16.10 26.97
N GLU A 183 4.24 -16.31 27.34
CA GLU A 183 4.86 -17.63 27.41
C GLU A 183 3.80 -18.67 27.80
N ILE A 184 3.55 -19.64 26.93
CA ILE A 184 3.00 -20.91 27.37
C ILE A 184 4.06 -21.96 27.07
N TYR A 185 4.82 -22.24 28.12
CA TYR A 185 5.54 -23.46 28.35
C TYR A 185 4.72 -24.67 27.89
N VAL A 186 5.27 -25.45 26.97
CA VAL A 186 4.91 -26.87 26.86
C VAL A 186 5.91 -27.62 27.71
N SER A 187 5.59 -27.83 28.99
CA SER A 187 6.29 -28.81 29.81
C SER A 187 5.45 -30.08 29.92
N LYS A 188 5.96 -31.12 29.26
CA LYS A 188 5.68 -32.57 29.34
C LYS A 188 4.25 -33.05 29.11
#